data_AF-A0A0E0KQK6-F1
#
_entry.id   AF-A0A0E0KQK6-F1
#
_cell.length_a   1.000
_cell.length_b   1.000
_cell.length_c   1.000
_cell.angle_alpha   90.00
_cell.angle_beta   90.00
_cell.angle_gamma   90.00
#
_symmetry.space_group_name_H-M   'P 1'
#
loop_
_entity.id
_entity.type
_entity.pdbx_description
1 polymer ?
#
loop_
_entity_poly.entity_id
_entity_poly.type
_entity_poly.pdbx_seq_one_letter_code
_entity_poly.pdbx_strand_id
1 'polypeptide(L)'
;MWRRYFSKTEVFCAEGEAAGDPEKILREVTDNLGRHLPEEFLDVVRHSDPDNLTWAPLLYRAPWAILTGGAARGPVTVAGDAFHPMTPDMAQGGCAALEDAVVLARALSRSRSPAAAPARRHLADGVAAYIAERRGRAAWIVAGAFLSGYVQQGSTSVPGVRAFAVKLFRDWIFYRFVFPLLADTMWFDCGDLIAPPPWRDDDDDDGEEEAADKKSHVH
;
A
#
# COMPACT_ATOMS: atom_id res chain seq x y z
N MET A 1 -6.68 -11.06 -5.17
CA MET A 1 -8.11 -11.21 -4.83
C MET A 1 -8.39 -10.33 -3.62
N TRP A 2 -9.14 -9.25 -3.80
CA TRP A 2 -9.55 -8.36 -2.71
C TRP A 2 -10.66 -9.02 -1.89
N ARG A 3 -10.64 -8.84 -0.57
CA ARG A 3 -11.69 -9.33 0.34
C ARG A 3 -12.19 -8.17 1.19
N ARG A 4 -13.50 -8.10 1.46
CA ARG A 4 -14.06 -7.08 2.36
C ARG A 4 -13.62 -7.35 3.81
N TYR A 5 -13.32 -6.29 4.52
CA TYR A 5 -12.91 -6.32 5.92
C TYR A 5 -14.14 -6.48 6.82
N PHE A 6 -14.12 -7.47 7.73
CA PHE A 6 -15.05 -7.70 8.86
C PHE A 6 -16.47 -7.08 8.78
N SER A 7 -17.22 -7.30 7.70
CA SER A 7 -18.63 -6.89 7.62
C SER A 7 -19.57 -8.05 7.93
N LYS A 8 -20.50 -7.85 8.86
CA LYS A 8 -21.71 -8.68 8.96
C LYS A 8 -22.59 -8.43 7.72
N THR A 9 -23.41 -9.40 7.35
CA THR A 9 -24.33 -9.32 6.20
C THR A 9 -25.38 -8.20 6.33
N GLU A 10 -25.71 -7.78 7.54
CA GLU A 10 -26.67 -6.70 7.80
C GLU A 10 -26.11 -5.30 7.49
N VAL A 11 -24.83 -5.06 7.84
CA VAL A 11 -24.12 -3.81 7.51
C VAL A 11 -23.97 -3.65 5.98
N PHE A 12 -23.91 -4.76 5.25
CA PHE A 12 -23.83 -4.78 3.80
C PHE A 12 -25.10 -4.25 3.10
N CYS A 13 -26.30 -4.52 3.64
CA CYS A 13 -27.53 -3.96 3.07
C CYS A 13 -27.67 -2.46 3.38
N ALA A 14 -27.38 -2.05 4.63
CA ALA A 14 -27.42 -0.64 5.02
C ALA A 14 -26.39 0.19 4.24
N GLU A 15 -25.20 -0.36 3.97
CA GLU A 15 -24.14 0.29 3.19
C GLU A 15 -24.55 0.54 1.72
N GLY A 16 -25.26 -0.40 1.09
CA GLY A 16 -25.76 -0.23 -0.28
C GLY A 16 -26.90 0.79 -0.39
N GLU A 17 -27.71 0.93 0.66
CA GLU A 17 -28.89 1.83 0.71
C GLU A 17 -28.56 3.25 1.21
N ALA A 18 -27.49 3.40 2.01
CA ALA A 18 -27.00 4.66 2.56
C ALA A 18 -25.85 5.30 1.75
N ALA A 19 -25.14 4.52 0.92
CA ALA A 19 -24.08 5.07 0.07
C ALA A 19 -24.64 6.11 -0.91
N GLY A 20 -24.34 7.38 -0.65
CA GLY A 20 -24.75 8.52 -1.49
C GLY A 20 -25.82 9.43 -0.86
N ASP A 21 -26.31 9.12 0.33
CA ASP A 21 -27.24 9.97 1.09
C ASP A 21 -26.64 10.28 2.48
N PRO A 22 -26.16 11.52 2.71
CA PRO A 22 -25.46 11.88 3.94
C PRO A 22 -26.33 11.80 5.19
N GLU A 23 -27.66 12.02 5.07
CA GLU A 23 -28.57 11.89 6.20
C GLU A 23 -28.71 10.44 6.65
N LYS A 24 -28.77 9.50 5.68
CA LYS A 24 -28.79 8.06 5.98
C LYS A 24 -27.48 7.58 6.59
N ILE A 25 -26.35 8.10 6.13
CA ILE A 25 -25.03 7.81 6.71
C ILE A 25 -25.00 8.25 8.18
N LEU A 26 -25.37 9.49 8.49
CA LEU A 26 -25.38 10.01 9.86
C LEU A 26 -26.31 9.20 10.77
N ARG A 27 -27.49 8.86 10.26
CA ARG A 27 -28.47 8.08 11.01
C ARG A 27 -27.98 6.67 11.30
N GLU A 28 -27.38 6.00 10.31
CA GLU A 28 -26.82 4.66 10.50
C GLU A 28 -25.65 4.67 11.50
N VAL A 29 -24.77 5.68 11.42
CA VAL A 29 -23.67 5.83 12.38
C VAL A 29 -24.20 6.10 13.79
N THR A 30 -25.22 6.95 13.94
CA THR A 30 -25.72 7.37 15.26
C THR A 30 -26.62 6.30 15.91
N ASP A 31 -27.60 5.79 15.17
CA ASP A 31 -28.67 4.94 15.70
C ASP A 31 -28.23 3.46 15.81
N ASN A 32 -27.32 3.01 14.94
CA ASN A 32 -26.94 1.60 14.85
C ASN A 32 -25.48 1.35 15.27
N LEU A 33 -24.51 1.93 14.56
CA LEU A 33 -23.09 1.64 14.79
C LEU A 33 -22.56 2.25 16.10
N GLY A 34 -22.99 3.48 16.40
CA GLY A 34 -22.54 4.30 17.52
C GLY A 34 -23.40 4.20 18.77
N ARG A 35 -24.47 3.40 18.78
CA ARG A 35 -25.45 3.31 19.89
C ARG A 35 -24.86 3.04 21.28
N HIS A 36 -23.64 2.52 21.34
CA HIS A 36 -22.92 2.20 22.59
C HIS A 36 -21.90 3.25 23.00
N LEU A 37 -21.68 4.28 22.17
CA LEU A 37 -20.77 5.38 22.43
C LEU A 37 -21.46 6.44 23.30
N PRO A 38 -20.71 7.17 24.14
CA PRO A 38 -21.24 8.31 24.89
C PRO A 38 -21.84 9.39 23.97
N GLU A 39 -22.85 10.12 24.46
CA GLU A 39 -23.57 11.15 23.68
C GLU A 39 -22.65 12.23 23.11
N GLU A 40 -21.57 12.57 23.82
CA GLU A 40 -20.55 13.51 23.34
C GLU A 40 -19.94 13.10 21.99
N PHE A 41 -19.73 11.81 21.75
CA PHE A 41 -19.22 11.31 20.47
C PHE A 41 -20.30 11.34 19.39
N LEU A 42 -21.55 11.07 19.75
CA LEU A 42 -22.67 11.13 18.82
C LEU A 42 -22.95 12.58 18.37
N ASP A 43 -22.81 13.54 19.28
CA ASP A 43 -22.91 14.96 18.96
C ASP A 43 -21.82 15.42 17.99
N VAL A 44 -20.58 14.95 18.15
CA VAL A 44 -19.52 15.25 17.17
C VAL A 44 -19.87 14.71 15.79
N VAL A 45 -20.39 13.48 15.70
CA VAL A 45 -20.83 12.89 14.43
C VAL A 45 -21.94 13.73 13.78
N ARG A 46 -22.93 14.18 14.56
CA ARG A 46 -24.05 15.02 14.07
C ARG A 46 -23.62 16.38 13.53
N HIS A 47 -22.48 16.91 13.96
CA HIS A 47 -21.91 18.18 13.46
C HIS A 47 -20.99 18.01 12.24
N SER A 48 -20.86 16.79 11.70
CA SER A 48 -20.10 16.56 10.47
C SER A 48 -20.79 17.21 9.27
N ASP A 49 -20.01 17.82 8.39
CA ASP A 49 -20.50 18.45 7.17
C ASP A 49 -21.11 17.40 6.21
N PRO A 50 -22.42 17.45 5.93
CA PRO A 50 -23.10 16.49 5.07
C PRO A 50 -22.51 16.38 3.67
N ASP A 51 -21.96 17.47 3.13
CA ASP A 51 -21.41 17.51 1.78
C ASP A 51 -20.07 16.75 1.67
N ASN A 52 -19.42 16.46 2.81
CA ASN A 52 -18.14 15.76 2.90
C ASN A 52 -18.26 14.34 3.47
N LEU A 53 -19.48 13.84 3.69
CA LEU A 53 -19.68 12.50 4.20
C LEU A 53 -19.57 11.46 3.09
N THR A 54 -18.58 10.59 3.24
CA THR A 54 -18.37 9.46 2.32
C THR A 54 -18.39 8.15 3.09
N TRP A 55 -19.13 7.18 2.56
CA TRP A 55 -19.08 5.81 3.05
C TRP A 55 -18.26 4.96 2.07
N ALA A 56 -17.11 4.46 2.51
CA ALA A 56 -16.22 3.65 1.68
C ALA A 56 -16.05 2.26 2.30
N PRO A 57 -16.28 1.18 1.53
CA PRO A 57 -16.07 -0.17 2.04
C PRO A 57 -14.59 -0.40 2.29
N LEU A 58 -14.25 -0.84 3.50
CA LEU A 58 -12.90 -1.26 3.81
C LEU A 58 -12.60 -2.58 3.09
N LEU A 59 -11.74 -2.49 2.06
CA LEU A 59 -11.23 -3.63 1.32
C LEU A 59 -9.84 -3.99 1.84
N TYR A 60 -9.55 -5.28 1.80
CA TYR A 60 -8.29 -5.83 2.27
C TYR A 60 -7.67 -6.77 1.26
N ARG A 61 -6.35 -6.65 1.18
CA ARG A 61 -5.49 -7.56 0.45
C ARG A 61 -4.64 -8.29 1.47
N ALA A 62 -4.69 -9.61 1.42
CA ALA A 62 -3.97 -10.38 2.40
C ALA A 62 -2.44 -10.27 2.23
N PRO A 63 -1.66 -10.20 3.33
CA PRO A 63 -0.19 -10.10 3.32
C PRO A 63 0.47 -11.16 2.44
N TRP A 64 -0.03 -12.40 2.45
CA TRP A 64 0.48 -13.47 1.60
C TRP A 64 0.33 -13.19 0.10
N ALA A 65 -0.70 -12.44 -0.31
CA ALA A 65 -0.88 -12.02 -1.69
C ALA A 65 0.04 -10.85 -2.09
N ILE A 66 0.63 -10.14 -1.11
CA ILE A 66 1.68 -9.13 -1.34
C ILE A 66 3.03 -9.82 -1.46
N LEU A 67 3.29 -10.79 -0.58
CA LEU A 67 4.53 -11.60 -0.59
C LEU A 67 4.68 -12.44 -1.85
N THR A 68 3.60 -13.09 -2.30
CA THR A 68 3.66 -14.02 -3.44
C THR A 68 3.12 -13.44 -4.76
N GLY A 69 2.49 -12.27 -4.71
CA GLY A 69 1.88 -11.63 -5.87
C GLY A 69 2.89 -10.97 -6.82
N GLY A 70 2.52 -10.91 -8.09
CA GLY A 70 3.22 -10.11 -9.09
C GLY A 70 3.10 -8.62 -8.76
N ALA A 71 4.24 -7.96 -8.56
CA ALA A 71 4.33 -6.53 -8.26
C ALA A 71 5.13 -5.74 -9.33
N ALA A 72 5.71 -6.46 -10.28
CA ALA A 72 6.43 -5.87 -11.39
C ALA A 72 6.39 -6.78 -12.63
N ARG A 73 6.55 -6.16 -13.80
CA ARG A 73 6.75 -6.85 -15.09
C ARG A 73 7.75 -6.05 -15.92
N GLY A 74 9.01 -6.50 -15.91
CA GLY A 74 10.11 -5.77 -16.53
C GLY A 74 10.29 -4.38 -15.88
N PRO A 75 10.33 -3.29 -16.66
CA PRO A 75 10.53 -1.93 -16.12
C PRO A 75 9.25 -1.30 -15.53
N VAL A 76 8.15 -2.05 -15.41
CA VAL A 76 6.86 -1.56 -14.90
C VAL A 76 6.59 -2.17 -13.53
N THR A 77 6.19 -1.34 -12.55
CA THR A 77 5.87 -1.78 -11.19
C THR A 77 4.66 -1.03 -10.62
N VAL A 78 4.12 -1.56 -9.52
CA VAL A 78 3.07 -0.92 -8.71
C VAL A 78 3.65 -0.45 -7.38
N ALA A 79 3.11 0.64 -6.85
CA ALA A 79 3.50 1.25 -5.58
C ALA A 79 2.26 1.78 -4.84
N GLY A 80 2.41 2.12 -3.56
CA GLY A 80 1.32 2.61 -2.72
C GLY A 80 0.18 1.59 -2.62
N ASP A 81 -1.06 2.08 -2.59
CA ASP A 81 -2.25 1.22 -2.45
C ASP A 81 -2.43 0.17 -3.55
N ALA A 82 -1.85 0.38 -4.74
CA ALA A 82 -1.86 -0.63 -5.79
C ALA A 82 -0.99 -1.86 -5.43
N PHE A 83 0.07 -1.63 -4.66
CA PHE A 83 0.98 -2.66 -4.19
C PHE A 83 0.57 -3.20 -2.81
N HIS A 84 0.31 -2.32 -1.84
CA HIS A 84 0.09 -2.64 -0.43
C HIS A 84 -1.09 -1.88 0.18
N PRO A 85 -2.33 -2.13 -0.29
CA PRO A 85 -3.49 -1.47 0.25
C PRO A 85 -3.64 -1.79 1.74
N MET A 86 -3.68 -0.75 2.56
CA MET A 86 -3.78 -0.84 4.00
C MET A 86 -5.15 -0.38 4.47
N THR A 87 -5.63 -0.98 5.56
CA THR A 87 -6.77 -0.41 6.28
C THR A 87 -6.32 0.88 6.97
N PRO A 88 -7.21 1.88 7.14
CA PRO A 88 -6.85 3.17 7.70
C PRO A 88 -6.45 3.10 9.19
N ASP A 89 -6.61 1.94 9.84
CA ASP A 89 -6.42 1.71 11.28
C ASP A 89 -5.02 2.08 11.81
N MET A 90 -4.01 2.16 10.94
CA MET A 90 -2.64 2.55 11.31
C MET A 90 -2.23 3.93 10.78
N ALA A 91 -3.05 4.58 9.93
CA ALA A 91 -2.72 5.84 9.27
C ALA A 91 -1.34 5.87 8.54
N GLN A 92 -0.81 4.70 8.15
CA GLN A 92 0.51 4.56 7.51
C GLN A 92 0.45 4.40 5.98
N GLY A 93 -0.74 4.35 5.37
CA GLY A 93 -0.89 4.18 3.92
C GLY A 93 -0.11 5.21 3.11
N GLY A 94 -0.33 6.50 3.42
CA GLY A 94 0.36 7.61 2.76
C GLY A 94 1.87 7.61 2.99
N CYS A 95 2.31 7.39 4.24
CA CYS A 95 3.73 7.31 4.56
C CYS A 95 4.42 6.19 3.79
N ALA A 96 3.84 5.00 3.74
CA ALA A 96 4.39 3.86 3.00
C ALA A 96 4.45 4.12 1.49
N ALA A 97 3.51 4.88 0.93
CA ALA A 97 3.57 5.29 -0.47
C ALA A 97 4.73 6.27 -0.74
N LEU A 98 5.05 7.17 0.21
CA LEU A 98 6.23 8.03 0.12
C LEU A 98 7.53 7.23 0.25
N GLU A 99 7.58 6.27 1.16
CA GLU A 99 8.73 5.35 1.28
C GLU A 99 8.98 4.59 -0.04
N ASP A 100 7.91 4.12 -0.70
CA ASP A 100 8.04 3.45 -1.99
C ASP A 100 8.66 4.37 -3.04
N ALA A 101 8.25 5.64 -3.09
CA ALA A 101 8.79 6.61 -4.05
C ALA A 101 10.30 6.81 -3.86
N VAL A 102 10.77 6.96 -2.61
CA VAL A 102 12.20 7.15 -2.30
C VAL A 102 13.00 5.88 -2.62
N VAL A 103 12.52 4.71 -2.19
CA VAL A 103 13.20 3.44 -2.45
C VAL A 103 13.24 3.10 -3.94
N LEU A 104 12.16 3.38 -4.68
CA LEU A 104 12.12 3.19 -6.13
C LEU A 104 13.13 4.10 -6.83
N ALA A 105 13.14 5.41 -6.52
CA ALA A 105 14.08 6.36 -7.11
C ALA A 105 15.53 5.93 -6.87
N ARG A 106 15.84 5.50 -5.64
CA ARG A 106 17.17 5.01 -5.26
C ARG A 106 17.56 3.72 -5.97
N ALA A 107 16.63 2.77 -6.09
CA ALA A 107 16.86 1.51 -6.78
C ALA A 107 17.13 1.71 -8.28
N LEU A 108 16.37 2.61 -8.92
CA LEU A 108 16.57 2.99 -10.33
C LEU A 108 17.90 3.73 -10.54
N SER A 109 18.27 4.63 -9.62
CA SER A 109 19.56 5.33 -9.71
C SER A 109 20.75 4.38 -9.60
N ARG A 110 20.64 3.34 -8.75
CA ARG A 110 21.71 2.34 -8.56
C ARG A 110 21.80 1.33 -9.70
N SER A 111 20.69 1.00 -10.35
CA SER A 111 20.68 0.05 -11.46
C SER A 111 21.20 0.65 -12.77
N ARG A 112 21.39 1.98 -12.80
CA ARG A 112 22.00 2.73 -13.90
C ARG A 112 23.49 2.39 -14.00
N SER A 113 23.85 1.54 -14.96
CA SER A 113 25.26 1.21 -15.24
C SER A 113 25.79 2.10 -16.38
N PRO A 114 27.06 2.53 -16.32
CA PRO A 114 27.75 3.11 -17.48
C PRO A 114 28.14 2.06 -18.54
N ALA A 115 27.87 0.77 -18.32
CA ALA A 115 28.11 -0.29 -19.29
C ALA A 115 26.96 -0.39 -20.30
N ALA A 116 27.27 -0.81 -21.54
CA ALA A 116 26.40 -0.88 -22.72
C ALA A 116 25.20 -1.85 -22.65
N ALA A 117 24.68 -2.17 -21.46
CA ALA A 117 23.45 -2.94 -21.37
C ALA A 117 22.25 -2.05 -21.77
N PRO A 118 21.23 -2.61 -22.44
CA PRO A 118 20.10 -1.82 -22.90
C PRO A 118 19.42 -1.08 -21.74
N ALA A 119 19.08 0.20 -21.93
CA ALA A 119 18.43 1.03 -20.91
C ALA A 119 17.22 0.34 -20.24
N ARG A 120 16.45 -0.40 -21.04
CA ARG A 120 15.29 -1.18 -20.56
C ARG A 120 15.64 -2.27 -19.55
N ARG A 121 16.82 -2.89 -19.67
CA ARG A 121 17.30 -3.92 -18.73
C ARG A 121 17.67 -3.28 -17.40
N HIS A 122 18.38 -2.16 -17.43
CA HIS A 122 18.71 -1.39 -16.22
C HIS A 122 17.48 -0.94 -15.44
N LEU A 123 16.44 -0.50 -16.14
CA LEU A 123 15.17 -0.14 -15.51
C LEU A 123 14.48 -1.35 -14.86
N ALA A 124 14.47 -2.50 -15.55
CA ALA A 124 13.89 -3.73 -15.01
C ALA A 124 14.63 -4.24 -13.76
N ASP A 125 15.96 -4.15 -13.75
CA ASP A 125 16.79 -4.54 -12.60
C ASP A 125 16.54 -3.60 -11.40
N GLY A 126 16.41 -2.30 -11.64
CA GLY A 126 16.08 -1.32 -10.59
C GLY A 126 14.69 -1.54 -10.00
N VAL A 127 13.69 -1.81 -10.84
CA VAL A 127 12.35 -2.20 -10.40
C VAL A 127 12.36 -3.48 -9.56
N ALA A 128 13.13 -4.49 -9.98
CA ALA A 128 13.25 -5.74 -9.23
C ALA A 128 13.89 -5.53 -7.86
N ALA A 129 14.92 -4.68 -7.77
CA ALA A 129 15.56 -4.31 -6.51
C ALA A 129 14.60 -3.55 -5.57
N TYR A 130 13.81 -2.61 -6.10
CA TYR A 130 12.76 -1.92 -5.35
C TYR A 130 11.76 -2.90 -4.73
N ILE A 131 11.23 -3.84 -5.53
CA ILE A 131 10.26 -4.82 -5.03
C ILE A 131 10.88 -5.74 -3.98
N ALA A 132 12.12 -6.18 -4.18
CA ALA A 132 12.82 -7.05 -3.22
C ALA A 132 12.97 -6.36 -1.85
N GLU A 133 13.26 -5.06 -1.84
CA GLU A 133 13.39 -4.27 -0.62
C GLU A 133 12.04 -4.01 0.05
N ARG A 134 11.01 -3.65 -0.72
CA ARG A 134 9.73 -3.19 -0.16
C ARG A 134 8.76 -4.31 0.20
N ARG A 135 8.82 -5.46 -0.47
CA ARG A 135 7.81 -6.52 -0.34
C ARG A 135 7.63 -7.05 1.07
N GLY A 136 8.73 -7.28 1.80
CA GLY A 136 8.66 -7.77 3.18
C GLY A 136 8.03 -6.73 4.11
N ARG A 137 8.47 -5.48 4.00
CA ARG A 137 7.95 -4.35 4.79
C ARG A 137 6.48 -4.07 4.49
N ALA A 138 6.12 -3.96 3.22
CA ALA A 138 4.75 -3.76 2.77
C ALA A 138 3.80 -4.84 3.31
N ALA A 139 4.20 -6.11 3.23
CA ALA A 139 3.41 -7.21 3.79
C ALA A 139 3.28 -7.12 5.32
N TRP A 140 4.35 -6.70 6.01
CA TRP A 140 4.34 -6.54 7.47
C TRP A 140 3.40 -5.42 7.93
N ILE A 141 3.43 -4.25 7.29
CA ILE A 141 2.55 -3.13 7.68
C ILE A 141 1.08 -3.49 7.39
N VAL A 142 0.78 -4.15 6.26
CA VAL A 142 -0.58 -4.63 5.95
C VAL A 142 -1.04 -5.69 6.97
N ALA A 143 -0.15 -6.59 7.41
CA ALA A 143 -0.47 -7.56 8.45
C ALA A 143 -0.72 -6.88 9.81
N GLY A 144 0.07 -5.86 10.13
CA GLY A 144 -0.08 -5.03 11.32
C GLY A 144 -1.42 -4.31 11.36
N ALA A 145 -1.78 -3.66 10.26
CA ALA A 145 -3.06 -2.96 10.12
C ALA A 145 -4.22 -3.93 10.27
N PHE A 146 -4.08 -5.13 9.69
CA PHE A 146 -5.08 -6.19 9.85
C PHE A 146 -5.27 -6.57 11.32
N LEU A 147 -4.16 -6.86 12.00
CA LEU A 147 -4.20 -7.33 13.38
C LEU A 147 -4.71 -6.24 14.34
N SER A 148 -4.33 -4.98 14.07
CA SER A 148 -4.83 -3.80 14.79
C SER A 148 -6.34 -3.67 14.65
N GLY A 149 -6.86 -3.70 13.41
CA GLY A 149 -8.30 -3.63 13.17
C GLY A 149 -9.07 -4.78 13.83
N TYR A 150 -8.52 -6.00 13.81
CA TYR A 150 -9.13 -7.16 14.50
C TYR A 150 -9.24 -6.94 16.01
N VAL A 151 -8.19 -6.38 16.63
CA VAL A 151 -8.15 -6.09 18.07
C VAL A 151 -9.07 -4.93 18.44
N GLN A 152 -9.09 -3.86 17.65
CA GLN A 152 -9.93 -2.67 17.88
C GLN A 152 -11.42 -3.01 17.74
N GLN A 153 -11.79 -3.76 16.70
CA GLN A 153 -13.20 -4.11 16.43
C GLN A 153 -13.67 -5.36 17.21
N GLY A 154 -12.78 -6.27 17.56
CA GLY A 154 -13.11 -7.53 18.24
C GLY A 154 -13.55 -7.37 19.71
N SER A 155 -13.39 -6.19 20.30
CA SER A 155 -13.72 -5.94 21.71
C SER A 155 -15.19 -5.57 21.96
N THR A 156 -15.97 -5.22 20.93
CA THR A 156 -17.26 -4.54 21.15
C THR A 156 -18.51 -5.39 20.89
N SER A 157 -18.42 -6.60 20.33
CA SER A 157 -19.61 -7.25 19.74
C SER A 157 -19.82 -8.77 19.91
N VAL A 158 -19.10 -9.49 20.79
CA VAL A 158 -19.34 -10.95 20.97
C VAL A 158 -19.33 -11.38 22.45
N PRO A 159 -20.48 -11.77 23.05
CA PRO A 159 -20.49 -12.32 24.40
C PRO A 159 -19.74 -13.66 24.48
N GLY A 160 -19.04 -13.91 25.60
CA GLY A 160 -18.51 -15.23 25.94
C GLY A 160 -17.01 -15.44 25.71
N VAL A 161 -16.60 -16.71 25.61
CA VAL A 161 -15.19 -17.18 25.59
C VAL A 161 -14.34 -16.49 24.50
N ARG A 162 -14.95 -16.09 23.38
CA ARG A 162 -14.27 -15.36 22.30
C ARG A 162 -13.83 -13.94 22.71
N ALA A 163 -14.65 -13.18 23.44
CA ALA A 163 -14.24 -11.86 23.94
C ALA A 163 -13.10 -11.98 24.96
N PHE A 164 -13.14 -13.00 25.83
CA PHE A 164 -12.05 -13.28 26.75
C PHE A 164 -10.75 -13.65 26.00
N ALA A 165 -10.83 -14.50 24.99
CA ALA A 165 -9.68 -14.87 24.17
C ALA A 165 -9.10 -13.69 23.39
N VAL A 166 -9.94 -12.83 22.79
CA VAL A 166 -9.49 -11.60 22.12
C VAL A 166 -8.86 -10.63 23.11
N LYS A 167 -9.45 -10.47 24.30
CA LYS A 167 -8.91 -9.63 25.37
C LYS A 167 -7.55 -10.15 25.86
N LEU A 168 -7.42 -11.47 26.06
CA LEU A 168 -6.16 -12.09 26.44
C LEU A 168 -5.12 -11.93 25.32
N PHE A 169 -5.47 -12.19 24.06
CA PHE A 169 -4.57 -11.96 22.93
C PHE A 169 -4.12 -10.49 22.88
N ARG A 170 -5.06 -9.55 23.00
CA ARG A 170 -4.78 -8.11 23.01
C ARG A 170 -3.82 -7.72 24.12
N ASP A 171 -4.14 -8.09 25.36
CA ASP A 171 -3.43 -7.61 26.55
C ASP A 171 -2.09 -8.35 26.76
N TRP A 172 -2.02 -9.63 26.38
CA TRP A 172 -0.84 -10.48 26.64
C TRP A 172 0.10 -10.63 25.43
N ILE A 173 -0.44 -10.61 24.21
CA ILE A 173 0.34 -10.85 22.99
C ILE A 173 0.50 -9.57 22.16
N PHE A 174 -0.61 -8.89 21.85
CA PHE A 174 -0.61 -7.74 20.97
C PHE A 174 0.18 -6.57 21.58
N TYR A 175 -0.24 -6.03 22.73
CA TYR A 175 0.45 -4.88 23.32
C TYR A 175 1.87 -5.19 23.80
N ARG A 176 2.14 -6.45 24.14
CA ARG A 176 3.44 -6.88 24.67
C ARG A 176 4.49 -7.15 23.58
N PHE A 177 4.10 -7.76 22.46
CA PHE A 177 5.04 -8.25 21.45
C PHE A 177 4.79 -7.66 20.06
N VAL A 178 3.53 -7.53 19.65
CA VAL A 178 3.18 -7.06 18.31
C VAL A 178 3.25 -5.53 18.22
N PHE A 179 2.70 -4.82 19.19
CA PHE A 179 2.64 -3.36 19.21
C PHE A 179 4.03 -2.72 19.24
N PRO A 180 5.01 -3.19 20.05
CA PRO A 180 6.37 -2.66 19.97
C PRO A 180 7.00 -2.87 18.60
N LEU A 181 6.82 -4.06 18.02
CA LEU A 181 7.31 -4.37 16.68
C LEU A 181 6.64 -3.49 15.60
N LEU A 182 5.35 -3.16 15.75
CA LEU A 182 4.65 -2.23 14.88
C LEU A 182 5.12 -0.78 15.08
N ALA A 183 5.32 -0.35 16.33
CA ALA A 183 5.82 0.98 16.66
C ALA A 183 7.25 1.19 16.12
N ASP A 184 8.12 0.18 16.26
CA ASP A 184 9.45 0.20 15.68
C ASP A 184 9.39 0.27 14.14
N THR A 185 8.38 -0.36 13.52
CA THR A 185 8.20 -0.27 12.07
C THR A 185 7.66 1.08 11.57
N MET A 186 7.19 1.97 12.46
CA MET A 186 6.81 3.34 12.05
C MET A 186 8.02 4.17 11.62
N TRP A 187 9.21 3.82 12.09
CA TRP A 187 10.45 4.47 11.71
C TRP A 187 11.13 3.65 10.62
N PHE A 188 11.19 4.19 9.41
CA PHE A 188 11.85 3.54 8.29
C PHE A 188 12.82 4.47 7.60
N ASP A 189 14.08 4.06 7.63
CA ASP A 189 15.13 4.72 6.91
C ASP A 189 15.08 4.28 5.44
N CYS A 190 14.65 5.20 4.57
CA CYS A 190 14.64 5.01 3.12
C CYS A 190 16.05 5.16 2.51
N GLY A 191 17.05 5.55 3.32
CA GLY A 191 18.40 5.94 2.93
C GLY A 191 18.45 7.17 2.03
N ASP A 192 19.66 7.54 1.62
CA ASP A 192 19.90 8.78 0.88
C ASP A 192 19.59 8.66 -0.62
N LEU A 193 19.04 9.75 -1.18
CA LEU A 193 18.92 9.96 -2.61
C LEU A 193 20.25 10.46 -3.15
N ILE A 194 20.99 9.56 -3.80
CA ILE A 194 22.24 9.91 -4.49
C ILE A 194 21.87 10.41 -5.90
N ALA A 195 22.47 11.51 -6.34
CA ALA A 195 22.27 12.02 -7.70
C ALA A 195 22.69 10.95 -8.72
N PRO A 196 21.85 10.64 -9.72
CA PRO A 196 22.22 9.68 -10.75
C PRO A 196 23.40 10.25 -11.57
N PRO A 197 24.26 9.38 -12.14
CA PRO A 197 25.24 9.83 -13.11
C PRO A 197 24.53 10.52 -14.30
N PRO A 198 25.16 11.53 -14.93
CA PRO A 198 24.56 12.28 -16.03
C PRO A 198 24.11 11.37 -17.17
N TRP A 199 23.01 11.76 -17.83
CA TRP A 199 22.51 11.08 -19.03
C TRP A 199 23.60 11.14 -20.12
N ARG A 200 24.01 9.97 -20.63
CA ARG A 200 24.70 9.86 -21.91
C ARG A 200 23.65 9.42 -22.92
N ASP A 201 23.42 10.26 -23.92
CA ASP A 201 22.62 9.92 -25.08
C ASP A 201 23.52 9.04 -25.96
N ASP A 202 23.33 7.71 -25.93
CA ASP A 202 24.05 6.77 -26.79
C ASP A 202 23.28 6.54 -28.11
N ASP A 203 22.56 7.55 -28.60
CA ASP A 203 21.71 7.45 -29.81
C ASP A 203 22.36 8.02 -31.09
N ASP A 204 23.65 8.38 -31.09
CA ASP A 204 24.39 8.83 -32.29
C ASP A 204 25.28 7.70 -32.89
N ASP A 205 24.71 6.51 -33.11
CA ASP A 205 25.32 5.49 -34.01
C ASP A 205 24.51 5.41 -35.30
N ASP A 206 24.59 6.49 -36.07
CA ASP A 206 24.16 6.53 -37.47
C ASP A 206 25.13 5.65 -38.26
N GLY A 207 24.78 4.38 -38.43
CA GLY A 207 25.45 3.49 -39.36
C GLY A 207 25.27 3.98 -40.79
N GLU A 208 26.15 4.88 -41.24
CA GLU A 208 26.38 5.12 -42.67
C GLU A 208 27.06 3.89 -43.27
N GLU A 209 26.24 3.03 -43.88
CA GLU A 209 26.69 1.93 -44.73
C GLU A 209 27.40 2.52 -45.97
N GLU A 210 28.72 2.60 -45.90
CA GLU A 210 29.61 3.05 -46.98
C GLU A 210 29.54 2.06 -48.16
N ALA A 211 28.60 2.29 -49.07
CA ALA A 211 28.58 1.67 -50.39
C ALA A 211 29.66 2.30 -51.28
N ALA A 212 30.92 1.92 -51.07
CA ALA A 212 32.03 2.30 -51.94
C ALA A 212 32.08 1.42 -53.21
N ASP A 213 31.57 2.03 -54.28
CA ASP A 213 31.69 1.75 -55.71
C ASP A 213 32.99 1.04 -56.13
N LYS A 214 32.88 -0.23 -56.54
CA LYS A 214 33.91 -0.90 -57.37
C LYS A 214 33.66 -0.61 -58.84
N LYS A 215 34.14 0.55 -59.31
CA LYS A 215 34.43 0.80 -60.72
C LYS A 215 35.78 1.49 -60.89
N SER A 216 36.82 0.68 -61.01
CA SER A 216 37.93 0.92 -61.94
C SER A 216 38.89 -0.26 -61.88
N HIS A 217 39.10 -0.94 -63.00
CA HIS A 217 40.42 -1.20 -63.57
C HIS A 217 40.22 -1.82 -64.95
N VAL A 218 40.40 -0.96 -65.95
CA VAL A 218 40.83 -1.34 -67.29
C VAL A 218 42.29 -1.74 -67.17
N HIS A 219 42.63 -2.95 -67.57
CA HIS A 219 43.78 -3.27 -68.43
C HIS A 219 43.64 -4.70 -68.97
#